data_AF-A0A9E6ELY8-F1
#
_entry.id   AF-A0A9E6ELY8-F1
#
_cell.length_a   1.000
_cell.length_b   1.000
_cell.length_c   1.000
_cell.angle_alpha   90.00
_cell.angle_beta   90.00
_cell.angle_gamma   90.00
#
_symmetry.space_group_name_H-M   'P 1'
#
loop_
_entity.id
_entity.type
_entity.pdbx_description
1 polymer ?
#
loop_
_entity_poly.entity_id
_entity_poly.type
_entity_poly.pdbx_seq_one_letter_code
_entity_poly.pdbx_strand_id
1 'polypeptide(L)'
;MDSLGTSAGCKQELRPPPCPACGVVGWWNGWVLVAQMVVDAAGVAERLVEVPRHRARCKVPDCPYGSWTIYEAGGYPHRAFTLAVATAAIAELTLDAEATLTSVARHWDCDRRTVARWRTWVAGIAAPAALAKLCSHLDPDGLPAPEPEGVATPGLVLLLLECLARLLRVHGVPLEAGPGLGALLRHQFERFRVVSWLTRGSPALLVVGGMAVG
;
A
#
# COMPACT_ATOMS: atom_id res chain seq x y z
N MET A 1 0.43 -35.94 -12.20
CA MET A 1 -0.11 -35.53 -13.51
C MET A 1 -1.57 -35.91 -13.46
N ASP A 2 -2.41 -35.02 -12.93
CA ASP A 2 -3.84 -35.30 -12.77
C ASP A 2 -4.64 -34.30 -13.58
N SER A 3 -5.59 -34.90 -14.30
CA SER A 3 -6.35 -34.39 -15.42
C SER A 3 -7.23 -33.18 -15.10
N LEU A 4 -7.23 -32.24 -16.04
CA LEU A 4 -8.15 -31.11 -16.16
C LEU A 4 -9.59 -31.61 -16.27
N GLY A 5 -10.34 -31.55 -15.16
CA GLY A 5 -11.78 -31.72 -15.13
C GLY A 5 -12.47 -30.57 -15.86
N THR A 6 -13.11 -30.88 -16.98
CA THR A 6 -13.93 -29.93 -17.74
C THR A 6 -15.31 -29.86 -17.08
N SER A 7 -15.64 -28.74 -16.42
CA SER A 7 -17.00 -28.45 -15.99
C SER A 7 -17.62 -27.39 -16.92
N ALA A 8 -18.75 -27.73 -17.52
CA ALA A 8 -19.59 -26.81 -18.26
C ALA A 8 -20.51 -26.05 -17.29
N GLY A 9 -20.41 -24.72 -17.23
CA GLY A 9 -21.33 -23.87 -16.46
C GLY A 9 -20.88 -22.42 -16.32
N CYS A 10 -21.73 -21.47 -16.75
CA CYS A 10 -21.63 -20.00 -16.68
C CYS A 10 -20.62 -19.27 -17.59
N LYS A 11 -21.06 -18.91 -18.81
CA LYS A 11 -20.43 -17.93 -19.73
C LYS A 11 -20.56 -16.47 -19.26
N GLN A 12 -20.37 -16.21 -17.98
CA GLN A 12 -19.77 -14.95 -17.56
C GLN A 12 -18.35 -15.30 -17.14
N GLU A 13 -17.49 -15.52 -18.14
CA GLU A 13 -16.05 -15.37 -17.90
C GLU A 13 -15.89 -14.00 -17.25
N LEU A 14 -15.54 -13.99 -15.96
CA LEU A 14 -15.33 -12.77 -15.17
C LEU A 14 -14.44 -11.85 -16.00
N ARG A 15 -15.01 -10.80 -16.61
CA ARG A 15 -14.23 -9.85 -17.39
C ARG A 15 -13.21 -9.20 -16.46
N PRO A 16 -12.00 -8.87 -16.94
CA PRO A 16 -11.11 -8.06 -16.12
C PRO A 16 -11.77 -6.71 -15.82
N PRO A 17 -11.29 -6.00 -14.78
CA PRO A 17 -11.66 -4.61 -14.54
C PRO A 17 -11.52 -3.75 -15.82
N PRO A 18 -12.29 -2.66 -15.95
CA PRO A 18 -12.17 -1.74 -17.08
C PRO A 18 -10.76 -1.12 -17.18
N CYS A 19 -10.42 -0.64 -18.37
CA CYS A 19 -9.13 -0.01 -18.63
C CYS A 19 -8.92 1.19 -17.68
N PRO A 20 -7.79 1.26 -16.94
CA PRO A 20 -7.52 2.37 -16.02
C PRO A 20 -7.43 3.75 -16.70
N ALA A 21 -7.14 3.79 -18.01
CA ALA A 21 -7.01 5.04 -18.75
C ALA A 21 -8.34 5.54 -19.35
N CYS A 22 -9.09 4.67 -20.03
CA CYS A 22 -10.27 5.09 -20.79
C CYS A 22 -11.60 4.51 -20.26
N GLY A 23 -11.57 3.69 -19.20
CA GLY A 23 -12.77 3.09 -18.60
C GLY A 23 -13.46 2.02 -19.45
N VAL A 24 -12.99 1.76 -20.67
CA VAL A 24 -13.58 0.75 -21.58
C VAL A 24 -13.28 -0.66 -21.09
N VAL A 25 -14.21 -1.59 -21.38
CA VAL A 25 -14.09 -3.02 -21.07
C VAL A 25 -12.77 -3.59 -21.59
N GLY A 26 -12.05 -4.29 -20.71
CA GLY A 26 -10.85 -5.05 -21.05
C GLY A 26 -11.15 -6.52 -21.38
N TRP A 27 -10.15 -7.22 -21.92
CA TRP A 27 -10.14 -8.68 -22.03
C TRP A 27 -8.87 -9.26 -21.43
N TRP A 28 -8.94 -10.51 -20.97
CA TRP A 28 -7.78 -11.24 -20.47
C TRP A 28 -6.74 -11.41 -21.56
N ASN A 29 -5.49 -11.12 -21.23
CA ASN A 29 -4.34 -11.11 -22.14
C ASN A 29 -3.20 -11.97 -21.58
N GLY A 30 -3.55 -13.18 -21.15
CA GLY A 30 -2.62 -14.15 -20.57
C GLY A 30 -2.12 -13.76 -19.19
N TRP A 31 -0.86 -14.11 -18.93
CA TRP A 31 -0.22 -14.03 -17.61
C TRP A 31 1.18 -13.44 -17.72
N VAL A 32 1.69 -12.95 -16.60
CA VAL A 32 3.10 -12.58 -16.40
C VAL A 32 3.58 -13.08 -15.06
N LEU A 33 4.82 -13.55 -15.01
CA LEU A 33 5.50 -13.88 -13.77
C LEU A 33 6.18 -12.62 -13.23
N VAL A 34 5.96 -12.31 -11.95
CA VAL A 34 6.58 -11.15 -11.30
C VAL A 34 7.34 -11.58 -10.06
N ALA A 35 8.39 -10.84 -9.72
CA ALA A 35 9.00 -10.91 -8.40
C ALA A 35 8.28 -9.94 -7.44
N GLN A 36 8.12 -10.35 -6.19
CA GLN A 36 7.46 -9.58 -5.15
C GLN A 36 8.13 -9.81 -3.79
N MET A 37 8.46 -8.72 -3.11
CA MET A 37 8.86 -8.71 -1.70
C MET A 37 7.62 -8.55 -0.83
N VAL A 38 7.41 -9.50 0.08
CA VAL A 38 6.35 -9.50 1.07
C VAL A 38 6.95 -9.51 2.48
N VAL A 39 6.14 -9.15 3.46
CA VAL A 39 6.44 -9.37 4.88
C VAL A 39 5.44 -10.39 5.37
N ASP A 40 5.92 -11.49 5.95
CA ASP A 40 5.06 -12.51 6.53
C ASP A 40 4.44 -12.04 7.86
N ALA A 41 3.62 -12.90 8.48
CA ALA A 41 2.99 -12.58 9.76
C ALA A 41 3.99 -12.42 10.92
N ALA A 42 5.20 -12.99 10.79
CA ALA A 42 6.27 -12.87 11.77
C ALA A 42 7.13 -11.61 11.56
N GLY A 43 6.84 -10.81 10.53
CA GLY A 43 7.63 -9.62 10.20
C GLY A 43 8.85 -9.90 9.33
N VAL A 44 9.01 -11.13 8.82
CA VAL A 44 10.16 -11.53 8.02
C VAL A 44 9.95 -11.15 6.56
N ALA A 45 10.96 -10.53 5.96
CA ALA A 45 10.98 -10.20 4.54
C ALA A 45 11.17 -11.47 3.70
N GLU A 46 10.23 -11.74 2.79
CA GLU A 46 10.33 -12.85 1.85
C GLU A 46 10.30 -12.36 0.40
N ARG A 47 11.24 -12.85 -0.40
CA ARG A 47 11.24 -12.64 -1.85
C ARG A 47 10.51 -13.78 -2.54
N LEU A 48 9.29 -13.51 -2.97
CA LEU A 48 8.54 -14.40 -3.83
C LEU A 48 8.96 -14.16 -5.28
N VAL A 49 9.49 -15.19 -5.92
CA VAL A 49 9.79 -15.19 -7.36
C VAL A 49 8.70 -15.93 -8.12
N GLU A 50 8.57 -15.60 -9.40
CA GLU A 50 7.64 -16.29 -10.30
C GLU A 50 6.17 -16.25 -9.87
N VAL A 51 5.75 -15.16 -9.23
CA VAL A 51 4.35 -14.98 -8.82
C VAL A 51 3.49 -14.76 -10.08
N PRO A 52 2.58 -15.67 -10.43
CA PRO A 52 1.76 -15.52 -11.63
C PRO A 52 0.73 -14.40 -11.42
N ARG A 53 0.64 -13.49 -12.40
CA ARG A 53 -0.35 -12.41 -12.41
C ARG A 53 -1.06 -12.36 -13.75
N HIS A 54 -2.38 -12.26 -13.70
CA HIS A 54 -3.17 -12.09 -14.91
C HIS A 54 -2.83 -10.75 -15.58
N ARG A 55 -2.97 -10.71 -16.90
CA ARG A 55 -2.95 -9.46 -17.66
C ARG A 55 -4.29 -9.21 -18.31
N ALA A 56 -4.61 -7.95 -18.49
CA ALA A 56 -5.73 -7.49 -19.27
C ALA A 56 -5.24 -6.57 -20.39
N ARG A 57 -6.06 -6.41 -21.43
CA ARG A 57 -5.79 -5.54 -22.58
C ARG A 57 -7.02 -4.71 -22.90
N CYS A 58 -6.78 -3.47 -23.31
CA CYS A 58 -7.83 -2.51 -23.63
C CYS A 58 -8.43 -2.81 -25.01
N LYS A 59 -9.74 -2.64 -25.13
CA LYS A 59 -10.45 -2.76 -26.40
C LYS A 59 -10.19 -1.64 -27.40
N VAL A 60 -9.88 -0.46 -26.89
CA VAL A 60 -9.64 0.70 -27.74
C VAL A 60 -8.27 0.54 -28.42
N PRO A 61 -8.22 0.49 -29.77
CA PRO A 61 -6.95 0.57 -30.50
C PRO A 61 -6.18 1.82 -30.07
N ASP A 62 -4.87 1.72 -29.91
CA ASP A 62 -3.99 2.83 -29.52
C ASP A 62 -4.28 3.47 -28.16
N CYS A 63 -5.02 2.78 -27.28
CA CYS A 63 -5.14 3.19 -25.89
C CYS A 63 -3.75 3.28 -25.24
N PRO A 64 -3.42 4.39 -24.55
CA PRO A 64 -2.09 4.60 -23.96
C PRO A 64 -1.71 3.55 -22.91
N TYR A 65 -2.70 2.89 -22.29
CA TYR A 65 -2.43 1.78 -21.39
C TYR A 65 -2.15 0.46 -22.12
N GLY A 66 -2.74 0.24 -23.31
CA GLY A 66 -2.56 -0.97 -24.14
C GLY A 66 -2.95 -2.27 -23.42
N SER A 67 -2.09 -2.74 -22.52
CA SER A 67 -2.29 -3.88 -21.63
C SER A 67 -1.71 -3.63 -20.24
N TRP A 68 -2.32 -4.19 -19.21
CA TRP A 68 -1.90 -4.01 -17.81
C TRP A 68 -1.97 -5.32 -17.02
N THR A 69 -1.20 -5.39 -15.95
CA THR A 69 -1.25 -6.49 -14.99
C THR A 69 -2.39 -6.28 -14.01
N ILE A 70 -3.17 -7.32 -13.75
CA ILE A 70 -4.22 -7.33 -12.72
C ILE A 70 -3.58 -7.74 -11.40
N TYR A 71 -3.78 -6.91 -10.40
CA TYR A 71 -3.43 -7.20 -9.02
C TYR A 71 -4.71 -7.66 -8.31
N GLU A 72 -4.62 -8.74 -7.55
CA GLU A 72 -5.74 -9.30 -6.80
C GLU A 72 -6.30 -8.27 -5.80
N ALA A 73 -7.55 -8.46 -5.39
CA ALA A 73 -8.13 -7.69 -4.29
C ALA A 73 -7.24 -7.83 -3.03
N GLY A 74 -6.98 -6.71 -2.36
CA GLY A 74 -6.01 -6.64 -1.26
C GLY A 74 -4.55 -6.46 -1.71
N GLY A 75 -4.21 -6.71 -2.98
CA GLY A 75 -2.92 -6.44 -3.58
C GLY A 75 -2.78 -4.97 -3.99
N TYR A 76 -1.90 -4.22 -3.31
CA TYR A 76 -1.65 -2.83 -3.68
C TYR A 76 -0.96 -2.74 -5.05
N PRO A 77 -1.51 -1.99 -6.03
CA PRO A 77 -1.05 -2.09 -7.41
C PRO A 77 0.36 -1.54 -7.63
N HIS A 78 1.04 -2.09 -8.65
CA HIS A 78 2.32 -1.62 -9.21
C HIS A 78 3.58 -1.81 -8.37
N ARG A 79 3.76 -2.91 -7.62
CA ARG A 79 4.97 -3.02 -6.80
C ARG A 79 5.64 -4.38 -6.76
N ALA A 80 6.95 -4.35 -6.99
CA ALA A 80 7.88 -5.37 -6.52
C ALA A 80 7.97 -5.41 -4.98
N PHE A 81 7.43 -4.41 -4.26
CA PHE A 81 7.48 -4.31 -2.79
C PHE A 81 6.09 -3.99 -2.23
N THR A 82 5.59 -4.78 -1.28
CA THR A 82 4.32 -4.47 -0.60
C THR A 82 4.41 -3.22 0.29
N LEU A 83 3.27 -2.66 0.69
CA LEU A 83 3.23 -1.56 1.67
C LEU A 83 3.85 -1.95 3.02
N ALA A 84 3.72 -3.23 3.41
CA ALA A 84 4.32 -3.75 4.63
C ALA A 84 5.86 -3.68 4.56
N VAL A 85 6.47 -4.05 3.44
CA VAL A 85 7.92 -3.92 3.22
C VAL A 85 8.38 -2.47 3.36
N ALA A 86 7.71 -1.53 2.69
CA ALA A 86 8.08 -0.13 2.79
C ALA A 86 7.92 0.42 4.22
N THR A 87 6.87 0.00 4.93
CA THR A 87 6.64 0.39 6.34
C THR A 87 7.74 -0.15 7.25
N ALA A 88 8.07 -1.44 7.12
CA ALA A 88 9.09 -2.10 7.92
C ALA A 88 10.49 -1.53 7.67
N ALA A 89 10.84 -1.27 6.40
CA ALA A 89 12.12 -0.65 6.05
C ALA A 89 12.29 0.76 6.64
N ILE A 90 11.22 1.56 6.68
CA ILE A 90 11.28 2.90 7.29
C ILE A 90 11.26 2.83 8.81
N ALA A 91 10.55 1.85 9.39
CA ALA A 91 10.60 1.59 10.83
C ALA A 91 12.02 1.19 11.26
N GLU A 92 12.67 0.28 10.55
CA GLU A 92 14.07 -0.12 10.79
C GLU A 92 15.00 1.11 10.74
N LEU A 93 14.92 1.92 9.68
CA LEU A 93 15.72 3.14 9.55
C LEU A 93 15.49 4.17 10.68
N THR A 94 14.35 4.10 11.36
CA THR A 94 13.98 5.04 12.43
C THR A 94 14.35 4.51 13.80
N LEU A 95 14.15 3.21 14.04
CA LEU A 95 14.25 2.60 15.35
C LEU A 95 15.64 2.04 15.66
N ASP A 96 16.37 1.61 14.63
CA ASP A 96 17.75 1.16 14.77
C ASP A 96 18.70 2.35 14.56
N ALA A 97 19.43 2.71 15.62
CA ALA A 97 20.36 3.84 15.62
C ALA A 97 21.53 3.65 14.64
N GLU A 98 21.89 2.40 14.33
CA GLU A 98 22.97 2.06 13.40
C GLU A 98 22.47 1.87 11.97
N ALA A 99 21.15 1.87 11.75
CA ALA A 99 20.59 1.66 10.43
C ALA A 99 20.91 2.83 9.49
N THR A 100 21.40 2.48 8.30
CA THR A 100 21.65 3.42 7.21
C THR A 100 20.76 3.07 6.04
N LEU A 101 20.56 4.04 5.12
CA LEU A 101 19.85 3.75 3.88
C LEU A 101 20.45 2.56 3.11
N THR A 102 21.76 2.33 3.21
CA THR A 102 22.45 1.23 2.52
C THR A 102 22.23 -0.10 3.23
N SER A 103 22.31 -0.15 4.56
CA SER A 103 22.07 -1.41 5.30
C SER A 103 20.62 -1.86 5.16
N VAL A 104 19.66 -0.94 5.29
CA VAL A 104 18.23 -1.21 5.08
C VAL A 104 17.98 -1.65 3.63
N ALA A 105 18.55 -0.96 2.65
CA ALA A 105 18.38 -1.37 1.25
C ALA A 105 18.88 -2.80 0.98
N ARG A 106 20.01 -3.18 1.59
CA ARG A 106 20.53 -4.55 1.51
C ARG A 106 19.61 -5.56 2.19
N HIS A 107 19.09 -5.23 3.38
CA HIS A 107 18.19 -6.12 4.12
C HIS A 107 16.89 -6.40 3.35
N TRP A 108 16.33 -5.37 2.72
CA TRP A 108 15.06 -5.44 1.98
C TRP A 108 15.21 -5.73 0.49
N ASP A 109 16.39 -6.19 0.05
CA ASP A 109 16.75 -6.53 -1.34
C ASP A 109 16.30 -5.45 -2.36
N CYS A 110 16.70 -4.21 -2.11
CA CYS A 110 16.34 -3.07 -2.95
C CYS A 110 17.48 -2.07 -3.12
N ASP A 111 17.29 -1.08 -4.00
CA ASP A 111 18.27 0.00 -4.17
C ASP A 111 18.12 1.07 -3.07
N ARG A 112 19.25 1.66 -2.64
CA ARG A 112 19.30 2.75 -1.66
C ARG A 112 18.37 3.93 -2.01
N ARG A 113 18.23 4.27 -3.29
CA ARG A 113 17.33 5.34 -3.77
C ARG A 113 15.86 4.98 -3.54
N THR A 114 15.51 3.70 -3.54
CA THR A 114 14.15 3.23 -3.23
C THR A 114 13.80 3.52 -1.77
N VAL A 115 14.68 3.15 -0.84
CA VAL A 115 14.49 3.45 0.59
C VAL A 115 14.42 4.96 0.84
N ALA A 116 15.30 5.74 0.19
CA ALA A 116 15.27 7.20 0.30
C ALA A 116 13.93 7.80 -0.19
N ARG A 117 13.38 7.27 -1.30
CA ARG A 117 12.05 7.69 -1.80
C ARG A 117 10.95 7.31 -0.84
N TRP A 118 10.97 6.11 -0.27
CA TRP A 118 10.01 5.70 0.76
C TRP A 118 10.05 6.61 1.98
N ARG A 119 11.26 6.97 2.44
CA ARG A 119 11.43 7.87 3.58
C ARG A 119 10.79 9.23 3.33
N THR A 120 11.07 9.85 2.19
CA THR A 120 10.46 11.12 1.79
C THR A 120 8.96 10.99 1.62
N TRP A 121 8.51 9.90 1.01
CA TRP A 121 7.09 9.62 0.79
C TRP A 121 6.31 9.49 2.12
N VAL A 122 6.82 8.71 3.08
CA VAL A 122 6.21 8.56 4.40
C VAL A 122 6.14 9.90 5.12
N ALA A 123 7.23 10.66 5.15
CA ALA A 123 7.24 11.98 5.78
C ALA A 123 6.25 12.97 5.14
N GLY A 124 5.95 12.80 3.84
CA GLY A 124 5.04 13.64 3.09
C GLY A 124 3.61 13.11 2.97
N ILE A 125 3.26 11.98 3.60
CA ILE A 125 1.93 11.37 3.39
C ILE A 125 0.83 12.11 4.15
N ALA A 126 1.18 12.72 5.29
CA ALA A 126 0.30 13.51 6.14
C ALA A 126 1.14 14.35 7.10
N ALA A 127 0.65 15.53 7.47
CA ALA A 127 1.27 16.35 8.50
C ALA A 127 1.11 15.69 9.88
N PRO A 128 2.18 15.56 10.69
CA PRO A 128 2.09 14.97 12.03
C PRO A 128 1.04 15.65 12.92
N ALA A 129 0.98 16.98 12.91
CA ALA A 129 0.00 17.73 13.71
C ALA A 129 -1.46 17.38 13.34
N ALA A 130 -1.73 17.14 12.05
CA ALA A 130 -3.07 16.77 11.61
C ALA A 130 -3.42 15.32 12.02
N LEU A 131 -2.47 14.38 11.91
CA LEU A 131 -2.66 13.02 12.42
C LEU A 131 -2.85 12.99 13.94
N ALA A 132 -2.03 13.74 14.68
CA ALA A 132 -2.14 13.88 16.13
C ALA A 132 -3.52 14.39 16.53
N LYS A 133 -4.01 15.46 15.88
CA LYS A 133 -5.35 16.01 16.11
C LYS A 133 -6.46 14.99 15.86
N LEU A 134 -6.34 14.19 14.80
CA LEU A 134 -7.31 13.12 14.52
C LEU A 134 -7.30 12.04 15.59
N CYS A 135 -6.12 11.59 16.02
CA CYS A 135 -6.00 10.62 17.11
C CYS A 135 -6.64 11.14 18.39
N SER A 136 -6.33 12.38 18.81
CA SER A 136 -6.93 13.00 20.00
C SER A 136 -8.44 13.21 19.87
N HIS A 137 -8.96 13.43 18.65
CA HIS A 137 -10.41 13.51 18.45
C HIS A 137 -11.11 12.16 18.62
N LEU A 138 -10.48 11.07 18.16
CA LEU A 138 -11.00 9.71 18.28
C LEU A 138 -10.81 9.12 19.68
N ASP A 139 -9.85 9.64 20.46
CA ASP A 139 -9.55 9.21 21.82
C ASP A 139 -9.26 10.42 22.72
N PRO A 140 -10.30 11.19 23.11
CA PRO A 140 -10.13 12.41 23.89
C PRO A 140 -9.50 12.20 25.26
N ASP A 141 -9.71 11.02 25.85
CA ASP A 141 -9.19 10.61 27.15
C ASP A 141 -7.84 9.87 27.04
N GLY A 142 -7.33 9.69 25.82
CA GLY A 142 -6.08 8.99 25.53
C GLY A 142 -4.84 9.80 25.92
N LEU A 143 -3.68 9.13 25.89
CA LEU A 143 -2.39 9.81 26.04
C LEU A 143 -2.22 10.88 24.95
N PRO A 144 -1.77 12.10 25.30
CA PRO A 144 -1.57 13.15 24.32
C PRO A 144 -0.60 12.67 23.25
N ALA A 145 -0.96 12.91 21.99
CA ALA A 145 -0.06 12.62 20.88
C ALA A 145 1.25 13.40 21.09
N PRO A 146 2.43 12.80 20.80
CA PRO A 146 3.70 13.48 20.95
C PRO A 146 3.67 14.82 20.20
N GLU A 147 3.98 15.91 20.90
CA GLU A 147 3.98 17.24 20.31
C GLU A 147 5.04 17.29 19.19
N PRO A 148 4.66 17.73 17.98
CA PRO A 148 5.61 17.84 16.88
C PRO A 148 6.45 19.12 17.07
N GLU A 149 7.43 19.09 17.96
CA GLU A 149 8.48 20.11 17.98
C GLU A 149 9.43 19.86 16.79
N GLY A 150 9.12 20.44 15.62
CA GLY A 150 10.03 20.50 14.47
C GLY A 150 9.56 19.81 13.18
N VAL A 151 10.53 19.42 12.34
CA VAL A 151 10.30 18.82 11.02
C VAL A 151 9.68 17.43 11.16
N ALA A 152 8.63 17.13 10.40
CA ALA A 152 8.00 15.81 10.36
C ALA A 152 9.03 14.70 10.11
N THR A 153 9.27 13.86 11.12
CA THR A 153 10.13 12.69 10.95
C THR A 153 9.28 11.52 10.41
N PRO A 154 9.83 10.69 9.50
CA PRO A 154 9.14 9.49 9.02
C PRO A 154 8.66 8.59 10.17
N GLY A 155 9.46 8.48 11.22
CA GLY A 155 9.13 7.73 12.44
C GLY A 155 7.88 8.20 13.15
N LEU A 156 7.79 9.51 13.40
CA LEU A 156 6.62 10.12 14.04
C LEU A 156 5.36 9.90 13.20
N VAL A 157 5.47 10.06 11.88
CA VAL A 157 4.35 9.81 10.97
C VAL A 157 3.91 8.34 11.03
N LEU A 158 4.84 7.38 10.97
CA LEU A 158 4.51 5.96 11.10
C LEU A 158 3.81 5.64 12.43
N LEU A 159 4.33 6.18 13.54
CA LEU A 159 3.74 5.98 14.87
C LEU A 159 2.30 6.51 14.94
N LEU A 160 2.07 7.72 14.42
CA LEU A 160 0.74 8.33 14.42
C LEU A 160 -0.23 7.58 13.51
N LEU A 161 0.24 7.05 12.37
CA LEU A 161 -0.57 6.21 11.48
C LEU A 161 -0.92 4.85 12.13
N GLU A 162 0.01 4.25 12.87
CA GLU A 162 -0.27 3.03 13.65
C GLU A 162 -1.32 3.30 14.73
N CYS A 163 -1.17 4.41 15.46
CA CYS A 163 -2.13 4.83 16.46
C CYS A 163 -3.52 5.06 15.84
N LEU A 164 -3.58 5.80 14.72
CA LEU A 164 -4.83 6.06 14.00
C LEU A 164 -5.49 4.76 13.53
N ALA A 165 -4.74 3.84 12.94
CA ALA A 165 -5.27 2.54 12.50
C ALA A 165 -5.83 1.73 13.67
N ARG A 166 -5.12 1.70 14.81
CA ARG A 166 -5.60 1.06 16.04
C ARG A 166 -6.90 1.70 16.53
N LEU A 167 -6.97 3.03 16.64
CA LEU A 167 -8.16 3.75 17.09
C LEU A 167 -9.36 3.49 16.18
N LEU A 168 -9.17 3.55 14.86
CA LEU A 168 -10.24 3.24 13.91
C LEU A 168 -10.75 1.80 14.06
N ARG A 169 -9.87 0.82 14.30
CA ARG A 169 -10.29 -0.57 14.59
C ARG A 169 -11.10 -0.67 15.89
N VAL A 170 -10.68 0.01 16.96
CA VAL A 170 -11.43 0.06 18.23
C VAL A 170 -12.83 0.66 18.03
N HIS A 171 -12.95 1.65 17.14
CA HIS A 171 -14.22 2.26 16.72
C HIS A 171 -14.97 1.47 15.63
N GLY A 172 -14.59 0.23 15.36
CA GLY A 172 -15.33 -0.68 14.48
C GLY A 172 -15.09 -0.49 12.98
N VAL A 173 -14.09 0.29 12.56
CA VAL A 173 -13.71 0.38 11.14
C VAL A 173 -12.99 -0.90 10.74
N PRO A 174 -13.45 -1.61 9.68
CA PRO A 174 -12.86 -2.87 9.25
C PRO A 174 -11.57 -2.62 8.46
N LEU A 175 -10.48 -2.37 9.18
CA LEU A 175 -9.13 -2.30 8.62
C LEU A 175 -8.49 -3.69 8.62
N GLU A 176 -7.81 -4.05 7.54
CA GLU A 176 -7.04 -5.30 7.51
C GLU A 176 -5.96 -5.34 8.61
N ALA A 177 -5.56 -6.56 8.97
CA ALA A 177 -4.45 -6.81 9.87
C ALA A 177 -3.12 -6.33 9.25
N GLY A 178 -2.18 -5.94 10.12
CA GLY A 178 -0.85 -5.48 9.73
C GLY A 178 -0.60 -4.00 10.03
N PRO A 179 0.53 -3.46 9.53
CA PRO A 179 0.99 -2.12 9.87
C PRO A 179 -0.03 -1.04 9.47
N GLY A 180 -0.18 -0.03 10.32
CA GLY A 180 -1.20 1.01 10.21
C GLY A 180 -1.16 1.74 8.87
N LEU A 181 0.02 2.11 8.38
CA LEU A 181 0.19 2.72 7.06
C LEU A 181 -0.37 1.82 5.94
N GLY A 182 -0.03 0.53 5.96
CA GLY A 182 -0.52 -0.45 4.98
C GLY A 182 -2.04 -0.61 5.04
N ALA A 183 -2.58 -0.76 6.25
CA ALA A 183 -4.00 -0.95 6.49
C ALA A 183 -4.83 0.29 6.06
N LEU A 184 -4.38 1.49 6.40
CA LEU A 184 -5.05 2.74 6.04
C LEU A 184 -5.06 2.99 4.53
N LEU A 185 -3.93 2.79 3.85
CA LEU A 185 -3.84 3.00 2.40
C LEU A 185 -4.62 1.97 1.61
N ARG A 186 -4.66 0.72 2.09
CA ARG A 186 -5.52 -0.31 1.48
C ARG A 186 -6.98 0.06 1.63
N HIS A 187 -7.40 0.49 2.82
CA HIS A 187 -8.76 0.97 3.06
C HIS A 187 -9.12 2.15 2.15
N GLN A 188 -8.21 3.08 1.92
CA GLN A 188 -8.44 4.19 0.98
C GLN A 188 -8.55 3.74 -0.47
N PHE A 189 -7.70 2.79 -0.89
CA PHE A 189 -7.79 2.23 -2.22
C PHE A 189 -9.12 1.50 -2.44
N GLU A 190 -9.56 0.70 -1.47
CA GLU A 190 -10.83 -0.04 -1.56
C GLU A 190 -12.02 0.91 -1.61
N ARG A 191 -12.02 1.93 -0.76
CA ARG A 191 -13.13 2.86 -0.59
C ARG A 191 -13.19 3.95 -1.66
N PHE A 192 -12.05 4.51 -2.03
CA PHE A 192 -11.97 5.70 -2.89
C PHE A 192 -11.25 5.43 -4.21
N ARG A 193 -10.72 4.23 -4.43
CA ARG A 193 -9.92 3.86 -5.62
C ARG A 193 -8.67 4.75 -5.80
N VAL A 194 -8.19 5.33 -4.71
CA VAL A 194 -7.00 6.19 -4.66
C VAL A 194 -5.74 5.34 -4.51
N VAL A 195 -4.76 5.55 -5.37
CA VAL A 195 -3.45 4.88 -5.33
C VAL A 195 -2.37 5.87 -4.93
N SER A 196 -1.72 5.61 -3.81
CA SER A 196 -0.52 6.29 -3.33
C SER A 196 0.72 5.68 -3.97
N TRP A 197 1.54 6.54 -4.55
CA TRP A 197 2.77 6.14 -5.20
C TRP A 197 3.92 6.17 -4.18
N LEU A 198 4.47 5.01 -3.77
CA LEU A 198 5.62 4.93 -2.83
C LEU A 198 6.86 5.70 -3.31
N THR A 199 6.89 6.13 -4.56
CA THR A 199 8.06 6.75 -5.19
C THR A 199 7.76 8.10 -5.85
N ARG A 200 6.52 8.61 -5.75
CA ARG A 200 6.09 9.89 -6.33
C ARG A 200 5.09 10.59 -5.39
N GLY A 201 4.72 11.83 -5.70
CA GLY A 201 3.65 12.52 -4.99
C GLY A 201 2.41 11.64 -4.90
N SER A 202 1.91 11.45 -3.67
CA SER A 202 0.70 10.68 -3.39
C SER A 202 -0.44 11.62 -3.06
N PRO A 203 -1.69 11.24 -3.39
CA PRO A 203 -2.86 11.97 -2.91
C PRO A 203 -2.87 12.03 -1.38
N ALA A 204 -3.44 13.10 -0.84
CA ALA A 204 -3.58 13.27 0.60
C ALA A 204 -4.38 12.13 1.25
N LEU A 205 -4.04 11.80 2.49
CA LEU A 205 -4.70 10.75 3.24
C LEU A 205 -6.14 11.20 3.59
N LEU A 206 -7.13 10.52 3.01
CA LEU A 206 -8.55 10.68 3.34
C LEU A 206 -8.90 9.83 4.58
N VAL A 207 -9.22 10.47 5.70
CA VAL A 207 -9.69 9.77 6.91
C VAL A 207 -11.23 9.81 6.94
N VAL A 208 -11.85 8.66 7.24
CA VAL A 208 -13.31 8.52 7.29
C VAL A 208 -13.86 9.44 8.39
N GLY A 209 -14.78 10.32 8.00
CA GLY A 209 -15.29 11.45 8.81
C GLY A 209 -15.57 12.72 8.00
N GLY A 210 -15.21 12.73 6.71
CA GLY A 210 -15.39 13.89 5.82
C GLY A 210 -14.28 14.93 5.92
N MET A 211 -13.25 14.69 6.74
CA MET A 211 -12.10 15.58 6.88
C MET A 211 -10.93 15.02 6.07
N ALA A 212 -10.58 15.69 4.98
CA ALA A 212 -9.31 15.47 4.31
C ALA A 212 -8.17 15.97 5.21
N VAL A 213 -7.08 15.22 5.30
CA VAL A 213 -5.84 15.70 5.92
C VAL A 213 -5.13 16.58 4.89
N GLY A 214 -5.37 17.90 4.97
CA GLY A 214 -4.72 18.92 4.14
C GLY A 214 -3.31 19.26 4.59
#